data_AF-A0A6G3SCG9-F1
#
_entry.id   AF-A0A6G3SCG9-F1
#
_cell.length_a   1.000
_cell.length_b   1.000
_cell.length_c   1.000
_cell.angle_alpha   90.00
_cell.angle_beta   90.00
_cell.angle_gamma   90.00
#
_symmetry.space_group_name_H-M   'P 1'
#
loop_
_entity.id
_entity.type
_entity.pdbx_description
1 polymer ?
#
loop_
_entity_poly.entity_id
_entity_poly.type
_entity_poly.pdbx_seq_one_letter_code
_entity_poly.pdbx_strand_id
1 'polypeptide(L)'
;PYALLVPLVLLQAVTAAGWFRLNGMWPARQGIALAFLGGVVADVALLAAGRENGPAAILGTLGVWVLLTLVLQLRSHASPDERMYGLMATVTSAALAIVAAGHLAAEPDAVTVGALAVA
;
A
#
# COMPACT_ATOMS: atom_id res chain seq x y z
N PRO A 1 -9.47 23.33 0.32
CA PRO A 1 -8.44 22.67 -0.51
C PRO A 1 -8.07 21.22 -0.09
N TYR A 2 -8.32 20.77 1.15
CA TYR A 2 -7.90 19.43 1.61
C TYR A 2 -9.04 18.58 2.20
N ALA A 3 -10.30 18.86 1.84
CA ALA A 3 -11.45 18.18 2.42
C ALA A 3 -11.42 16.65 2.21
N LEU A 4 -10.78 16.18 1.13
CA LEU A 4 -10.66 14.76 0.79
C LEU A 4 -9.45 14.07 1.41
N LEU A 5 -8.52 14.81 2.04
CA LEU A 5 -7.31 14.24 2.61
C LEU A 5 -7.61 13.29 3.78
N VAL A 6 -8.51 13.69 4.68
CA VAL A 6 -8.92 12.83 5.80
C VAL A 6 -9.62 11.56 5.30
N PRO A 7 -10.65 11.63 4.42
CA PRO A 7 -11.23 10.45 3.81
C PRO A 7 -10.21 9.54 3.10
N LEU A 8 -9.26 10.12 2.38
CA LEU A 8 -8.21 9.36 1.68
C LEU A 8 -7.35 8.57 2.68
N VAL A 9 -6.83 9.23 3.71
CA VAL A 9 -5.99 8.58 4.74
C VAL A 9 -6.75 7.49 5.48
N LEU A 10 -8.03 7.73 5.80
CA LEU A 10 -8.89 6.70 6.41
C LEU A 10 -9.10 5.52 5.47
N LEU A 11 -9.35 5.77 4.19
CA LEU A 11 -9.51 4.72 3.19
C LEU A 11 -8.22 3.89 3.04
N GLN A 12 -7.04 4.53 3.00
CA GLN A 12 -5.76 3.83 2.98
C GLN A 12 -5.56 2.95 4.21
N ALA A 13 -5.92 3.44 5.40
CA ALA A 13 -5.84 2.68 6.63
C ALA A 13 -6.76 1.45 6.59
N VAL A 14 -7.99 1.60 6.08
CA VAL A 14 -8.94 0.49 5.91
C VAL A 14 -8.47 -0.49 4.83
N THR A 15 -7.91 -0.03 3.72
CA THR A 15 -7.34 -0.89 2.66
C THR A 15 -6.20 -1.73 3.21
N ALA A 16 -5.27 -1.10 3.95
CA ALA A 16 -4.19 -1.80 4.61
C ALA A 16 -4.73 -2.85 5.60
N ALA A 17 -5.62 -2.43 6.51
CA ALA A 17 -6.21 -3.31 7.53
C ALA A 17 -7.09 -4.43 6.95
N GLY A 18 -7.81 -4.16 5.86
CA GLY A 18 -8.77 -5.05 5.24
C GLY A 18 -8.14 -6.35 4.78
N TRP A 19 -6.95 -6.28 4.16
CA TRP A 19 -6.22 -7.47 3.74
C TRP A 19 -5.84 -8.38 4.91
N PHE A 20 -5.32 -7.81 6.00
CA PHE A 20 -4.98 -8.58 7.21
C PHE A 20 -6.22 -9.21 7.85
N ARG A 21 -7.37 -8.50 7.84
CA ARG A 21 -8.63 -9.05 8.34
C ARG A 21 -9.12 -10.23 7.49
N LEU A 22 -9.04 -10.13 6.16
CA LEU A 22 -9.42 -11.21 5.25
C LEU A 22 -8.55 -12.45 5.41
N ASN A 23 -7.29 -12.26 5.82
CA ASN A 23 -6.34 -13.35 6.12
C ASN A 23 -6.43 -13.83 7.58
N GLY A 24 -7.41 -13.39 8.37
CA GLY A 24 -7.56 -13.83 9.77
C GLY A 24 -6.45 -13.38 10.72
N MET A 25 -5.59 -12.45 10.30
CA MET A 25 -4.41 -12.00 11.05
C MET A 25 -4.71 -10.83 12.01
N TRP A 26 -5.97 -10.43 12.18
CA TRP A 26 -6.30 -9.28 13.01
C TRP A 26 -6.10 -9.59 14.51
N PRO A 27 -5.42 -8.72 15.29
CA PRO A 27 -4.82 -7.43 14.93
C PRO A 27 -3.30 -7.48 14.69
N ALA A 28 -2.86 -7.68 13.44
CA ALA A 28 -1.46 -7.59 12.99
C ALA A 28 -0.96 -6.13 12.91
N ARG A 29 -0.88 -5.45 14.08
CA ARG A 29 -0.62 -4.00 14.19
C ARG A 29 0.58 -3.52 13.36
N GLN A 30 1.71 -4.23 13.42
CA GLN A 30 2.94 -3.82 12.72
C GLN A 30 2.82 -3.97 11.20
N GLY A 31 2.24 -5.07 10.72
CA GLY A 31 2.03 -5.30 9.29
C GLY A 31 1.06 -4.28 8.69
N ILE A 32 -0.03 -3.97 9.40
CA ILE A 32 -1.01 -2.95 8.99
C ILE A 32 -0.35 -1.58 8.93
N ALA A 33 0.40 -1.20 9.97
CA ALA A 33 1.11 0.08 10.00
C ALA A 33 2.12 0.18 8.84
N LEU A 34 2.85 -0.89 8.57
CA LEU A 34 3.81 -0.93 7.47
C LEU A 34 3.11 -0.78 6.11
N ALA A 35 2.03 -1.51 5.86
CA ALA A 35 1.28 -1.40 4.61
C ALA A 35 0.67 -0.01 4.42
N PHE A 36 0.09 0.57 5.49
CA PHE A 36 -0.44 1.94 5.48
C PHE A 36 0.65 2.98 5.15
N LEU A 37 1.81 2.88 5.80
CA LEU A 37 2.94 3.77 5.53
C LEU A 37 3.43 3.65 4.08
N GLY A 38 3.35 2.46 3.48
CA GLY A 38 3.67 2.27 2.06
C GLY A 38 2.78 3.13 1.15
N GLY A 39 1.46 3.13 1.40
CA GLY A 39 0.52 3.99 0.67
C GLY A 39 0.82 5.48 0.85
N VAL A 40 1.05 5.93 2.08
CA VAL A 40 1.37 7.35 2.36
C VAL A 40 2.69 7.77 1.69
N VAL A 41 3.72 6.93 1.73
CA VAL A 41 4.99 7.21 1.05
C VAL A 41 4.80 7.25 -0.46
N ALA A 42 3.97 6.39 -1.04
CA ALA A 42 3.64 6.41 -2.45
C ALA A 42 2.97 7.73 -2.87
N ASP A 43 2.00 8.22 -2.08
CA ASP A 43 1.36 9.52 -2.32
C ASP A 43 2.39 10.65 -2.31
N VAL A 44 3.24 10.70 -1.28
CA VAL A 44 4.29 11.72 -1.16
C VAL A 44 5.27 11.65 -2.33
N ALA A 45 5.71 10.44 -2.71
CA ALA A 45 6.62 10.23 -3.81
C ALA A 45 6.02 10.68 -5.15
N LEU A 46 4.75 10.36 -5.40
CA LEU A 46 4.02 10.79 -6.60
C LEU A 46 3.86 12.31 -6.67
N LEU A 47 3.47 12.93 -5.56
CA LEU A 47 3.31 14.38 -5.49
C LEU A 47 4.66 15.12 -5.65
N ALA A 48 5.76 14.53 -5.17
CA ALA A 48 7.09 15.11 -5.28
C ALA A 48 7.72 14.91 -6.68
N ALA A 49 7.49 13.75 -7.31
CA ALA A 49 8.10 13.39 -8.58
C ALA A 49 7.39 13.97 -9.81
N GLY A 50 6.14 14.39 -9.67
CA GLY A 50 5.31 14.84 -10.79
C GLY A 50 4.65 13.67 -11.54
N ARG A 51 3.60 13.99 -12.30
CA ARG A 51 2.75 13.00 -12.98
C ARG A 51 3.54 12.21 -14.04
N GLU A 52 4.45 12.88 -14.72
CA GLU A 52 5.34 12.34 -15.74
C GLU A 52 6.24 11.21 -15.21
N ASN A 53 6.57 11.24 -13.93
CA ASN A 53 7.39 10.22 -13.26
C ASN A 53 6.55 9.22 -12.45
N GLY A 54 5.22 9.25 -12.61
CA GLY A 54 4.28 8.46 -11.81
C GLY A 54 4.61 6.96 -11.73
N PRO A 55 4.80 6.26 -12.87
CA PRO A 55 5.17 4.85 -12.87
C PRO A 55 6.48 4.56 -12.13
N ALA A 56 7.49 5.43 -12.29
CA ALA A 56 8.78 5.27 -11.63
C ALA A 56 8.66 5.45 -10.10
N ALA A 57 7.86 6.42 -9.64
CA ALA A 57 7.60 6.64 -8.22
C ALA A 57 6.86 5.45 -7.56
N ILE A 58 5.86 4.88 -8.25
CA ILE A 58 5.15 3.67 -7.79
C ILE A 58 6.10 2.47 -7.71
N LEU A 59 6.83 2.19 -8.80
CA LEU A 59 7.74 1.04 -8.86
C LEU A 59 8.89 1.18 -7.85
N GLY A 60 9.43 2.39 -7.68
CA GLY A 60 10.45 2.69 -6.67
C GLY A 60 9.93 2.43 -5.26
N THR A 61 8.72 2.92 -4.95
CA THR A 61 8.09 2.69 -3.64
C THR A 61 7.83 1.20 -3.40
N LEU A 62 7.29 0.47 -4.38
CA LEU A 62 7.08 -0.98 -4.30
C LEU A 62 8.40 -1.72 -4.04
N GLY A 63 9.45 -1.40 -4.79
CA GLY A 63 10.77 -2.02 -4.62
C GLY A 63 11.33 -1.83 -3.22
N VAL A 64 11.30 -0.59 -2.71
CA VAL A 64 11.78 -0.27 -1.35
C VAL A 64 10.94 -1.00 -0.30
N TRP A 65 9.62 -1.05 -0.45
CA TRP A 65 8.73 -1.68 0.55
C TRP A 65 8.84 -3.20 0.56
N VAL A 66 9.01 -3.83 -0.61
CA VAL A 66 9.30 -5.27 -0.72
C VAL A 66 10.62 -5.60 -0.04
N LEU A 67 11.68 -4.81 -0.28
CA LEU A 67 12.96 -5.03 0.39
C LEU A 67 12.85 -4.83 1.91
N LEU A 68 12.14 -3.80 2.36
CA LEU A 68 11.92 -3.53 3.78
C LEU A 68 11.16 -4.67 4.46
N THR A 69 10.06 -5.15 3.86
CA THR A 69 9.28 -6.29 4.39
C THR A 69 10.12 -7.56 4.44
N LEU A 70 10.93 -7.85 3.40
CA LEU A 70 11.86 -8.97 3.41
C LEU A 70 12.88 -8.85 4.55
N VAL A 71 13.51 -7.69 4.73
CA VAL A 71 14.48 -7.46 5.82
C VAL A 71 13.82 -7.67 7.19
N LEU A 72 12.60 -7.17 7.39
CA LEU A 72 11.87 -7.36 8.65
C LEU A 72 11.55 -8.84 8.91
N GLN A 73 11.15 -9.60 7.89
CA GLN A 73 10.84 -11.02 8.04
C GLN A 73 12.08 -11.88 8.25
N LEU A 74 13.22 -11.53 7.64
CA LEU A 74 14.51 -12.19 7.90
C LEU A 74 14.99 -11.98 9.34
N ARG A 75 14.63 -10.86 9.97
CA ARG A 75 14.94 -10.58 11.39
C ARG A 75 13.95 -11.20 12.38
N SER A 76 12.84 -11.73 11.89
CA SER A 76 11.82 -12.36 12.74
C SER A 76 12.30 -13.71 13.25
N HIS A 77 12.02 -13.97 14.53
CA HIS A 77 12.31 -15.24 15.21
C HIS A 77 11.13 -16.23 15.13
N ALA A 78 10.07 -15.88 14.38
CA ALA A 78 8.93 -16.77 14.16
C ALA A 78 9.32 -17.99 13.33
N SER A 79 8.46 -19.02 13.36
CA SER A 79 8.65 -20.22 12.54
C SER A 79 8.64 -19.88 11.04
N PRO A 80 9.26 -20.72 10.17
CA PRO A 80 9.27 -20.46 8.72
C PRO A 80 7.89 -20.23 8.11
N ASP A 81 6.88 -21.01 8.50
CA ASP A 81 5.52 -20.93 7.95
C ASP A 81 4.83 -19.63 8.36
N GLU A 82 4.94 -19.25 9.64
CA GLU A 82 4.42 -17.97 10.14
C GLU A 82 5.11 -16.77 9.48
N ARG A 83 6.42 -16.87 9.23
CA ARG A 83 7.18 -15.82 8.53
C ARG A 83 6.75 -15.71 7.08
N MET A 84 6.58 -16.82 6.37
CA MET A 84 6.14 -16.82 4.98
C MET A 84 4.73 -16.27 4.86
N TYR A 85 3.83 -16.70 5.74
CA TYR A 85 2.46 -16.21 5.77
C TYR A 85 2.40 -14.70 6.06
N GLY A 86 3.14 -14.25 7.08
CA GLY A 86 3.24 -12.83 7.41
C GLY A 86 3.90 -11.99 6.31
N LEU A 87 4.87 -12.54 5.60
CA LEU A 87 5.53 -11.89 4.47
C LEU A 87 4.53 -11.65 3.34
N MET A 88 3.85 -12.70 2.88
CA MET A 88 2.88 -12.62 1.79
C MET A 88 1.75 -11.65 2.14
N ALA A 89 1.20 -11.76 3.34
CA ALA A 89 0.13 -10.87 3.78
C ALA A 89 0.58 -9.40 3.79
N THR A 90 1.78 -9.11 4.30
CA THR A 90 2.28 -7.73 4.40
C THR A 90 2.66 -7.15 3.05
N VAL A 91 3.36 -7.93 2.21
CA VAL A 91 3.75 -7.51 0.85
C VAL A 91 2.51 -7.23 0.01
N THR A 92 1.52 -8.13 0.00
CA THR A 92 0.30 -7.93 -0.79
C THR A 92 -0.49 -6.73 -0.28
N SER A 93 -0.67 -6.59 1.04
CA SER A 93 -1.36 -5.43 1.62
C SER A 93 -0.67 -4.11 1.26
N ALA A 94 0.67 -4.06 1.39
CA ALA A 94 1.45 -2.88 1.02
C ALA A 94 1.37 -2.59 -0.48
N ALA A 95 1.46 -3.61 -1.33
CA ALA A 95 1.36 -3.46 -2.77
C ALA A 95 -0.01 -2.90 -3.19
N LEU A 96 -1.10 -3.40 -2.59
CA LEU A 96 -2.44 -2.86 -2.81
C LEU A 96 -2.53 -1.38 -2.40
N ALA A 97 -2.00 -1.03 -1.23
CA ALA A 97 -1.98 0.35 -0.75
C ALA A 97 -1.15 1.29 -1.64
N ILE A 98 0.03 0.85 -2.10
CA ILE A 98 0.93 1.62 -2.95
C ILE A 98 0.34 1.79 -4.36
N VAL A 99 -0.14 0.71 -4.98
CA VAL A 99 -0.72 0.76 -6.33
C VAL A 99 -1.97 1.64 -6.37
N ALA A 100 -2.78 1.64 -5.30
CA ALA A 100 -3.93 2.53 -5.20
C ALA A 100 -3.54 4.01 -5.33
N ALA A 101 -2.35 4.43 -4.90
CA ALA A 101 -1.86 5.80 -5.07
C ALA A 101 -1.70 6.22 -6.54
N GLY A 102 -1.61 5.26 -7.46
CA GLY A 102 -1.50 5.50 -8.91
C GLY A 102 -2.63 6.36 -9.49
N HIS A 103 -3.78 6.45 -8.82
CA HIS A 103 -4.86 7.38 -9.20
C HIS A 103 -4.41 8.85 -9.24
N LEU A 104 -3.41 9.25 -8.45
CA LEU A 104 -2.85 10.61 -8.47
C LEU A 104 -2.06 10.89 -9.75
N ALA A 105 -1.50 9.86 -10.38
CA ALA A 105 -0.77 9.97 -11.64
C ALA A 105 -1.67 9.79 -12.88
N ALA A 106 -2.87 9.26 -12.72
CA ALA A 106 -3.80 8.99 -13.81
C ALA A 106 -4.52 10.26 -14.28
N GLU A 107 -5.01 10.23 -15.51
CA GLU A 107 -5.98 11.22 -15.99
C GLU A 107 -7.32 11.06 -15.25
N PRO A 108 -8.03 12.16 -14.90
CA PRO A 108 -9.27 12.10 -14.13
C PRO A 108 -10.35 11.19 -14.75
N ASP A 109 -10.47 11.19 -16.07
CA ASP A 109 -11.44 10.36 -16.79
C ASP A 109 -11.10 8.87 -16.64
N ALA A 110 -9.81 8.51 -16.69
CA ALA A 110 -9.35 7.15 -16.47
C ALA A 110 -9.66 6.66 -15.05
N VAL A 111 -9.52 7.52 -14.04
CA VAL A 111 -9.90 7.19 -12.64
C VAL A 111 -11.40 6.93 -12.55
N THR A 112 -12.21 7.77 -13.20
CA THR A 112 -13.68 7.64 -13.17
C THR A 112 -14.15 6.36 -13.87
N VAL A 113 -13.62 6.07 -15.06
CA VAL A 113 -13.94 4.84 -15.81
C VAL A 113 -13.48 3.60 -15.04
N GLY A 114 -12.27 3.62 -14.49
CA GLY A 114 -11.75 2.53 -13.68
C GLY A 114 -12.61 2.26 -12.44
N ALA A 115 -13.06 3.30 -11.74
CA ALA A 115 -13.94 3.17 -10.59
C ALA A 115 -15.31 2.56 -10.98
N LEU A 116 -15.90 3.01 -12.10
CA LEU A 116 -17.17 2.48 -12.60
C LEU A 116 -17.06 1.01 -13.05
N ALA A 117 -15.92 0.59 -13.59
CA ALA A 117 -15.75 -0.77 -14.09
C ALA A 117 -15.74 -1.85 -13.00
N VAL A 118 -15.46 -1.48 -11.74
CA VAL A 118 -15.35 -2.41 -10.60
C VAL A 118 -16.58 -2.32 -9.67
N ALA A 119 -17.46 -1.32 -9.87
CA ALA A 119 -18.68 -1.10 -9.10
C ALA A 119 -19.84 -1.97 -9.60
#